data_AF-A0A6G2QC99-F1
#
_entry.id   AF-A0A6G2QC99-F1
#
_cell.length_a   1.000
_cell.length_b   1.000
_cell.length_c   1.000
_cell.angle_alpha   90.00
_cell.angle_beta   90.00
_cell.angle_gamma   90.00
#
_symmetry.space_group_name_H-M   'P 1'
#
loop_
_entity.id
_entity.type
_entity.pdbx_description
1 polymer ?
#
loop_
_entity_poly.entity_id
_entity_poly.type
_entity_poly.pdbx_seq_one_letter_code
_entity_poly.pdbx_strand_id
1 'polypeptide(L)' 'GQTVKPAAATKAKLTAGQAAAKAARAAKGEAGTAQLVVDARDGASALAYQVTVTDQDGTNTVVVDAVTGK' A
#
# COMPACT_ATOMS: atom_id res chain seq x y z
N GLY A 1 4.99 18.41 13.31
CA GLY A 1 5.22 17.24 12.45
C GLY A 1 4.42 17.44 11.18
N GLN A 2 5.10 17.58 10.04
CA GLN A 2 4.43 17.76 8.76
C GLN A 2 3.90 16.40 8.31
N THR A 3 2.62 16.13 8.58
CA THR A 3 1.88 15.12 7.85
C THR A 3 1.89 15.57 6.40
N VAL A 4 2.82 15.03 5.62
CA VAL A 4 2.81 15.18 4.17
C VAL A 4 1.49 14.59 3.70
N LYS A 5 0.46 15.42 3.51
CA LYS A 5 -0.67 15.09 2.62
C LYS A 5 0.02 14.81 1.30
N PRO A 6 0.15 13.55 0.86
CA PRO A 6 1.03 13.28 -0.26
C PRO A 6 0.39 13.98 -1.45
N ALA A 7 1.08 14.94 -2.06
CA ALA A 7 0.72 15.43 -3.39
C ALA A 7 0.63 14.26 -4.40
N ALA A 8 1.22 13.10 -4.06
CA ALA A 8 1.04 11.80 -4.67
C ALA A 8 -0.41 11.25 -4.71
N ALA A 9 -1.33 11.74 -3.88
CA ALA A 9 -2.75 11.34 -3.94
C ALA A 9 -3.42 11.71 -5.28
N THR A 10 -2.80 12.59 -6.09
CA THR A 10 -3.33 12.98 -7.42
C THR A 10 -3.10 11.92 -8.51
N LYS A 11 -2.17 10.98 -8.33
CA LYS A 11 -1.93 9.87 -9.29
C LYS A 11 -2.34 8.50 -8.77
N ALA A 12 -2.48 8.35 -7.46
CA ALA A 12 -2.97 7.11 -6.87
C ALA A 12 -4.43 6.89 -7.30
N LYS A 13 -4.67 5.86 -8.12
CA LYS A 13 -6.02 5.43 -8.50
C LYS A 13 -6.71 4.68 -7.36
N LEU A 14 -5.92 4.03 -6.51
CA LEU A 14 -6.41 3.33 -5.33
C LEU A 14 -6.33 4.22 -4.10
N THR A 15 -7.34 4.08 -3.25
CA THR A 15 -7.30 4.64 -1.89
C THR A 15 -6.59 3.67 -0.95
N ALA A 16 -6.13 4.20 0.20
CA ALA A 16 -5.52 3.39 1.27
C ALA A 16 -6.44 2.22 1.70
N GLY A 17 -7.75 2.46 1.80
CA GLY A 17 -8.71 1.40 2.14
C GLY A 17 -8.83 0.31 1.07
N GLN A 18 -8.78 0.67 -0.21
CA GLN A 18 -8.80 -0.32 -1.30
C GLN A 18 -7.51 -1.15 -1.35
N ALA A 19 -6.36 -0.51 -1.14
CA ALA A 19 -5.09 -1.21 -1.03
C ALA A 19 -5.08 -2.19 0.15
N ALA A 20 -5.57 -1.77 1.32
CA ALA A 20 -5.70 -2.63 2.50
C ALA A 20 -6.61 -3.84 2.23
N ALA A 21 -7.81 -3.62 1.67
CA ALA A 21 -8.72 -4.71 1.35
C ALA A 21 -8.13 -5.70 0.34
N LYS A 22 -7.35 -5.21 -0.63
CA LYS A 22 -6.68 -6.06 -1.61
C LYS A 22 -5.53 -6.85 -1.00
N ALA A 23 -4.74 -6.22 -0.14
CA ALA A 23 -3.67 -6.88 0.61
C ALA A 23 -4.22 -7.96 1.55
N ALA A 24 -5.30 -7.68 2.30
CA ALA A 24 -6.00 -8.67 3.12
C ALA A 24 -6.44 -9.88 2.30
N ARG A 25 -7.06 -9.63 1.13
CA ARG A 25 -7.49 -10.69 0.22
C ARG A 25 -6.33 -11.51 -0.34
N ALA A 26 -5.22 -10.86 -0.68
CA ALA A 26 -4.06 -11.53 -1.25
C ALA A 26 -3.33 -12.41 -0.22
N ALA A 27 -3.15 -11.90 0.99
CA ALA A 27 -2.49 -12.60 2.09
C ALA A 27 -3.44 -13.46 2.95
N LYS A 28 -4.75 -13.47 2.64
CA LYS A 28 -5.79 -14.20 3.39
C LYS A 28 -5.76 -13.91 4.90
N GLY A 29 -5.47 -12.66 5.27
CA GLY A 29 -5.31 -12.21 6.64
C GLY A 29 -5.94 -10.86 6.91
N GLU A 30 -5.77 -10.35 8.12
CA GLU A 30 -6.24 -9.04 8.56
C GLU A 30 -5.27 -7.95 8.06
N ALA A 31 -5.71 -7.12 7.12
CA ALA A 31 -4.94 -5.95 6.70
C ALA A 31 -5.05 -4.82 7.72
N GLY A 32 -3.88 -4.40 8.22
CA GLY A 32 -3.71 -3.17 8.96
C GLY A 32 -3.74 -1.93 8.08
N THR A 33 -3.26 -0.82 8.64
CA THR A 33 -3.29 0.48 7.96
C THR A 33 -2.39 0.50 6.74
N ALA A 34 -2.95 0.86 5.58
CA ALA A 34 -2.17 1.07 4.36
C ALA A 34 -1.44 2.43 4.42
N GLN A 35 -0.12 2.40 4.25
CA GLN A 35 0.72 3.59 4.17
C GLN A 35 1.17 3.84 2.73
N LEU A 36 0.96 5.06 2.25
CA LEU A 36 1.45 5.45 0.92
C LEU A 36 2.97 5.68 1.00
N VAL A 37 3.70 4.91 0.23
CA VAL A 37 5.15 5.00 0.07
C VAL A 37 5.47 5.29 -1.40
N VAL A 38 6.57 6.01 -1.62
CA VAL A 38 7.10 6.20 -2.98
C VAL A 38 8.13 5.11 -3.17
N ASP A 39 7.86 4.18 -4.08
CA ASP A 39 8.78 3.12 -4.45
C ASP A 39 9.57 3.59 -5.67
N ALA A 40 10.87 3.79 -5.49
CA ALA A 40 11.78 4.26 -6.53
C ALA A 40 12.55 3.10 -7.17
N ARG A 41 11.86 1.99 -7.48
CA ARG A 41 12.48 0.87 -8.19
C ARG A 41 12.70 1.22 -9.66
N ASP A 42 13.79 0.70 -10.21
CA ASP A 42 14.17 0.88 -11.63
C ASP A 42 14.39 2.34 -12.08
N GLY A 43 14.64 3.27 -11.15
CA GLY A 43 14.88 4.68 -11.48
C GLY A 43 13.61 5.47 -11.83
N ALA A 44 12.43 4.85 -11.71
CA ALA A 44 11.15 5.51 -11.83
C ALA A 44 10.49 5.61 -10.45
N SER A 45 10.09 6.82 -10.04
CA SER A 45 9.33 7.03 -8.81
C SER A 45 7.87 6.61 -9.02
N ALA A 46 7.53 5.39 -8.57
CA ALA A 46 6.19 4.85 -8.55
C ALA A 46 5.52 5.06 -7.19
N LEU A 47 4.19 5.16 -7.18
CA LEU A 47 3.42 5.24 -5.94
C LEU A 47 2.97 3.85 -5.54
N ALA A 48 3.19 3.47 -4.30
CA ALA A 48 2.78 2.19 -3.75
C ALA A 48 2.14 2.36 -2.37
N TYR A 49 1.27 1.44 -2.01
CA TYR A 49 0.71 1.29 -0.68
C TYR A 49 1.36 0.10 0.00
N GLN A 50 2.06 0.33 1.09
CA GLN A 50 2.53 -0.72 1.96
C GLN A 50 1.44 -1.04 2.99
N VAL A 51 1.06 -2.31 3.07
CA VAL A 51 0.05 -2.81 3.99
C VAL A 51 0.63 -3.94 4.82
N THR A 52 0.57 -3.78 6.13
CA THR A 52 0.89 -4.86 7.07
C THR A 52 -0.32 -5.77 7.20
N VAL A 53 -0.20 -7.03 6.80
CA VAL A 53 -1.23 -8.05 6.96
C VAL A 53 -0.79 -9.02 8.04
N THR A 54 -1.65 -9.28 9.02
CA THR A 54 -1.41 -10.31 10.04
C THR A 54 -2.28 -11.52 9.73
N ASP A 55 -1.65 -12.67 9.62
CA ASP A 55 -2.29 -13.97 9.46
C ASP A 55 -1.92 -14.89 10.65
N GLN A 56 -2.25 -16.17 10.55
CA GLN A 56 -2.03 -17.16 11.62
C GLN A 56 -0.56 -17.56 11.78
N ASP A 57 0.25 -17.39 10.74
CA ASP A 57 1.66 -17.75 10.66
C ASP A 57 2.58 -16.55 10.95
N GLY A 58 2.05 -15.32 10.84
CA GLY A 58 2.74 -14.12 11.31
C GLY A 58 2.29 -12.83 10.66
N THR A 59 3.18 -11.84 10.68
CA THR A 59 2.94 -10.53 10.08
C THR A 59 3.71 -10.41 8.77
N ASN A 60 2.98 -10.24 7.68
CA ASN A 60 3.49 -10.06 6.33
C ASN A 60 3.29 -8.62 5.87
N THR A 61 4.24 -8.10 5.10
CA THR A 61 4.09 -6.78 4.48
C THR A 61 3.82 -6.95 3.00
N VAL A 62 2.63 -6.52 2.57
CA VAL A 62 2.21 -6.54 1.16
C VAL A 62 2.36 -5.13 0.61
N VAL A 63 3.10 -4.99 -0.49
CA VAL A 63 3.19 -3.73 -1.23
C VAL A 63 2.23 -3.83 -2.41
N VAL A 64 1.30 -2.88 -2.51
CA VAL A 64 0.29 -2.79 -3.56
C VAL A 64 0.55 -1.53 -4.38
N ASP A 65 0.69 -1.65 -5.69
CA ASP A 65 0.89 -0.49 -6.55
C ASP A 65 -0.33 0.47 -6.46
N ALA A 66 -0.10 1.75 -6.17
CA ALA A 66 -1.18 2.72 -5.97
C ALA A 66 -1.85 3.17 -7.27
N VAL A 67 -1.25 2.89 -8.43
CA VAL A 67 -1.69 3.26 -9.77
C VAL A 67 -2.43 2.08 -10.44
N THR A 68 -1.88 0.88 -10.36
CA THR A 68 -2.38 -0.33 -11.03
C THR A 68 -3.07 -1.30 -10.08
N GLY A 69 -2.78 -1.22 -8.78
CA GLY A 69 -3.28 -2.15 -7.78
C GLY A 69 -2.69 -3.53 -7.82
N LYS A 70 -1.58 -3.74 -8.52
CA LYS A 70 -0.93 -5.04 -8.55
C LYS A 70 -0.17 -5.32 -7.27
#